data_AF-A0A0F9FI32-F1
#
_entry.id   AF-A0A0F9FI32-F1
#
_cell.length_a   1.000
_cell.length_b   1.000
_cell.length_c   1.000
_cell.angle_alpha   90.00
_cell.angle_beta   90.00
_cell.angle_gamma   90.00
#
_symmetry.space_group_name_H-M   'P 1'
#
loop_
_entity.id
_entity.type
_entity.pdbx_description
1 polymer ?
#
loop_
_entity_poly.entity_id
_entity_poly.type
_entity_poly.pdbx_seq_one_letter_code
_entity_poly.pdbx_strand_id
1 'polypeptide(L)'
;MESPYANRFWRKNWDPWVKDLNSEEFEMSYIELVKPTFEEFPVRMALEYYGVEITFEELDKYSNQFANMLNKSGFIKGDIVGINLPNTPQYVISALGTLKAGCIVSGVSPLLSAVQTQYQINSLGSTGKQIALVTLDSNFVNKIIKIVDKTP
;
A
#
# COMPACT_ATOMS: atom_id res chain seq x y z
N MET A 1 -22.52 -14.41 6.15
CA MET A 1 -21.72 -15.16 5.13
C MET A 1 -20.72 -16.04 5.87
N GLU A 2 -20.43 -17.26 5.41
CA GLU A 2 -19.35 -18.08 6.01
C GLU A 2 -17.99 -17.46 5.64
N SER A 3 -17.07 -17.34 6.61
CA SER A 3 -15.78 -16.68 6.40
C SER A 3 -14.98 -17.40 5.30
N PRO A 4 -14.35 -16.68 4.34
CA PRO A 4 -13.48 -17.31 3.33
C PRO A 4 -12.23 -17.97 3.95
N TYR A 5 -12.02 -17.76 5.26
CA TYR A 5 -10.94 -18.34 6.05
C TYR A 5 -11.39 -19.50 6.95
N ALA A 6 -12.65 -19.94 6.87
CA ALA A 6 -13.20 -21.01 7.72
C ALA A 6 -12.39 -22.32 7.63
N ASN A 7 -11.89 -22.66 6.44
CA ASN A 7 -11.15 -23.91 6.19
C ASN A 7 -9.62 -23.78 6.36
N ARG A 8 -9.13 -22.67 6.90
CA ARG A 8 -7.68 -22.42 6.95
C ARG A 8 -7.01 -23.17 8.09
N PHE A 9 -5.84 -23.75 7.83
CA PHE A 9 -5.16 -24.65 8.78
C PHE A 9 -4.88 -24.00 10.14
N TRP A 10 -4.65 -22.68 10.18
CA TRP A 10 -4.37 -21.96 11.43
C TRP A 10 -5.56 -21.94 12.39
N ARG A 11 -6.79 -22.13 11.91
CA ARG A 11 -8.01 -22.25 12.73
C ARG A 11 -7.92 -23.37 13.76
N LYS A 12 -7.21 -24.45 13.43
CA LYS A 12 -7.04 -25.60 14.31
C LYS A 12 -6.29 -25.26 15.60
N ASN A 13 -5.52 -24.17 15.58
CA ASN A 13 -4.72 -23.70 16.72
C ASN A 13 -5.30 -22.44 17.37
N TRP A 14 -6.53 -22.06 17.02
CA TRP A 14 -7.20 -20.95 17.70
C TRP A 14 -7.61 -21.38 19.10
N ASP A 15 -7.51 -20.45 20.05
CA ASP A 15 -8.09 -20.67 21.36
C ASP A 15 -9.61 -20.89 21.22
N PRO A 16 -10.23 -21.77 22.03
CA PRO A 16 -11.64 -22.12 21.88
C PRO A 16 -12.63 -20.96 21.95
N TRP A 17 -12.21 -19.83 22.55
CA TRP A 17 -13.04 -18.62 22.69
C TRP A 17 -12.91 -17.65 21.50
N VAL A 18 -11.93 -17.82 20.61
CA VAL A 18 -11.75 -16.95 19.45
C VAL A 18 -12.73 -17.37 18.36
N LYS A 19 -13.60 -16.43 17.97
CA LYS A 19 -14.58 -16.61 16.90
C LYS A 19 -14.25 -15.68 15.75
N ASP A 20 -14.82 -15.96 14.59
CA ASP A 20 -14.81 -14.98 13.51
C ASP A 20 -15.45 -13.67 13.97
N LEU A 21 -14.79 -12.58 13.62
CA LEU A 21 -15.42 -11.27 13.70
C LEU A 21 -16.51 -11.19 12.63
N ASN A 22 -17.62 -10.57 13.00
CA ASN A 22 -18.64 -10.21 12.04
C ASN A 22 -18.10 -9.06 11.16
N SER A 23 -17.85 -9.32 9.88
CA SER A 23 -17.28 -8.30 8.98
C SER A 23 -18.20 -7.09 8.79
N GLU A 24 -19.52 -7.27 8.96
CA GLU A 24 -20.52 -6.18 8.85
C GLU A 24 -20.36 -5.15 9.98
N GLU A 25 -19.73 -5.51 11.10
CA GLU A 25 -19.45 -4.58 12.20
C GLU A 25 -18.24 -3.68 11.92
N PHE A 26 -17.44 -4.00 10.89
CA PHE A 26 -16.16 -3.35 10.60
C PHE A 26 -16.06 -2.95 9.11
N GLU A 27 -17.12 -2.38 8.55
CA GLU A 27 -17.15 -1.95 7.14
C GLU A 27 -16.38 -0.66 6.86
N MET A 28 -15.93 0.06 7.89
CA MET A 28 -15.17 1.30 7.72
C MET A 28 -13.81 1.02 7.07
N SER A 29 -13.56 1.67 5.94
CA SER A 29 -12.27 1.60 5.28
C SER A 29 -11.19 2.34 6.07
N TYR A 30 -9.93 1.97 5.86
CA TYR A 30 -8.80 2.67 6.49
C TYR A 30 -8.81 4.17 6.16
N ILE A 31 -9.20 4.55 4.94
CA ILE A 31 -9.27 5.95 4.51
C ILE A 31 -10.37 6.71 5.25
N GLU A 32 -11.55 6.10 5.45
CA GLU A 32 -12.61 6.70 6.25
C GLU A 32 -12.21 6.86 7.71
N LEU A 33 -11.49 5.88 8.27
CA LEU A 33 -10.98 5.92 9.64
C LEU A 33 -10.02 7.10 9.87
N VAL A 34 -9.12 7.38 8.92
CA VAL A 34 -8.10 8.43 9.09
C VAL A 34 -8.59 9.83 8.69
N LYS A 35 -9.65 9.91 7.87
CA LYS A 35 -10.18 11.18 7.34
C LYS A 35 -10.45 12.25 8.41
N PRO A 36 -11.09 11.95 9.56
CA PRO A 36 -11.33 12.96 10.60
C PRO A 36 -10.05 13.62 11.11
N THR A 37 -8.95 12.86 11.22
CA THR A 37 -7.65 13.40 11.66
C THR A 37 -7.13 14.48 10.70
N PHE A 38 -7.31 14.29 9.40
CA PHE A 38 -6.90 15.27 8.38
C PHE A 38 -7.74 16.55 8.45
N GLU A 39 -9.02 16.43 8.78
CA GLU A 39 -9.96 17.55 8.87
C GLU A 39 -9.84 18.32 10.20
N GLU A 40 -9.61 17.62 11.32
CA GLU A 40 -9.51 18.21 12.65
C GLU A 40 -8.15 18.87 12.91
N PHE A 41 -7.08 18.35 12.30
CA PHE A 41 -5.70 18.80 12.57
C PHE A 41 -4.90 19.20 11.32
N PRO A 42 -5.46 19.98 10.38
CA PRO A 42 -4.88 20.20 9.06
C PRO A 42 -3.48 20.84 9.11
N VAL A 43 -3.27 21.77 10.05
CA VAL A 43 -2.00 22.50 10.22
C VAL A 43 -1.01 21.81 11.16
N ARG A 44 -1.39 20.69 11.80
CA ARG A 44 -0.45 19.95 12.66
C ARG A 44 0.52 19.17 11.79
N MET A 45 1.76 19.08 12.26
CA MET A 45 2.79 18.25 11.66
C MET A 45 2.35 16.78 11.67
N ALA A 46 2.33 16.14 10.50
CA ALA A 46 2.07 14.72 10.33
C ALA A 46 3.37 13.93 10.19
N LEU A 47 4.35 14.49 9.46
CA LEU A 47 5.65 13.89 9.20
C LEU A 47 6.76 14.94 9.33
N GLU A 48 7.94 14.49 9.72
CA GLU A 48 9.18 15.26 9.67
C GLU A 48 10.24 14.44 8.93
N TYR A 49 11.01 15.10 8.06
CA TYR A 49 12.07 14.47 7.31
C TYR A 49 13.22 15.45 7.05
N TYR A 50 14.34 15.25 7.74
CA TYR A 50 15.56 16.08 7.62
C TYR A 50 15.31 17.59 7.79
N GLY A 51 14.50 17.96 8.78
CA GLY A 51 14.11 19.34 9.09
C GLY A 51 12.97 19.88 8.24
N VAL A 52 12.42 19.08 7.32
CA VAL A 52 11.23 19.43 6.55
C VAL A 52 10.00 18.84 7.23
N GLU A 53 9.09 19.71 7.66
CA GLU A 53 7.80 19.33 8.20
C GLU A 53 6.78 19.20 7.08
N ILE A 54 5.91 18.19 7.18
CA ILE A 54 4.73 18.01 6.32
C ILE A 54 3.51 17.96 7.22
N THR A 55 2.55 18.86 6.99
CA THR A 55 1.31 18.89 7.77
C THR A 55 0.33 17.80 7.34
N PHE A 56 -0.72 17.56 8.12
CA PHE A 56 -1.80 16.66 7.70
C PHE A 56 -2.48 17.13 6.41
N GLU A 57 -2.73 18.45 6.25
CA GLU A 57 -3.30 19.00 5.01
C GLU A 57 -2.41 18.73 3.79
N GLU A 58 -1.09 18.90 3.94
CA GLU A 58 -0.14 18.62 2.87
C GLU A 58 -0.06 17.13 2.54
N LEU A 59 -0.03 16.27 3.57
CA LEU A 59 -0.07 14.81 3.38
C LEU A 59 -1.35 14.37 2.66
N ASP A 60 -2.50 14.94 3.03
CA ASP A 60 -3.78 14.67 2.37
C ASP A 60 -3.73 15.11 0.90
N LYS A 61 -3.26 16.33 0.63
CA LYS A 61 -3.07 16.88 -0.71
C LYS A 61 -2.15 16.03 -1.57
N TYR A 62 -0.96 15.67 -1.09
CA TYR A 62 0.02 14.88 -1.84
C TYR A 62 -0.50 13.46 -2.11
N SER A 63 -1.15 12.83 -1.14
CA SER A 63 -1.74 11.51 -1.33
C SER A 63 -2.93 11.55 -2.31
N ASN A 64 -3.75 12.61 -2.31
CA ASN A 64 -4.80 12.83 -3.30
C ASN A 64 -4.23 13.03 -4.71
N GLN A 65 -3.12 13.76 -4.84
CA GLN A 65 -2.44 13.92 -6.13
C GLN A 65 -1.92 12.58 -6.67
N PHE A 66 -1.32 11.75 -5.81
CA PHE A 66 -0.88 10.41 -6.19
C PHE A 66 -2.05 9.50 -6.59
N ALA A 67 -3.14 9.50 -5.82
CA ALA A 67 -4.36 8.75 -6.16
C ALA A 67 -4.93 9.16 -7.53
N ASN A 68 -5.00 10.47 -7.80
CA ASN A 68 -5.46 10.98 -9.08
C ASN A 68 -4.51 10.62 -10.24
N MET A 69 -3.20 10.55 -10.00
CA MET A 69 -2.25 10.05 -10.97
C MET A 69 -2.51 8.59 -11.30
N LEU A 70 -2.74 7.72 -10.30
CA LEU A 70 -3.05 6.30 -10.51
C LEU A 70 -4.30 6.13 -11.37
N ASN A 71 -5.39 6.83 -11.00
CA ASN A 71 -6.64 6.80 -11.75
C ASN A 71 -6.45 7.24 -13.21
N LYS A 72 -5.66 8.30 -13.45
CA LYS A 72 -5.33 8.77 -14.82
C LYS A 72 -4.47 7.78 -15.60
N SER A 73 -3.64 7.00 -14.90
CA SER A 73 -2.83 5.93 -15.48
C SER A 73 -3.63 4.63 -15.72
N GLY A 74 -4.93 4.62 -15.44
CA GLY A 74 -5.83 3.49 -15.73
C GLY A 74 -5.97 2.47 -14.60
N PHE A 75 -5.39 2.72 -13.42
CA PHE A 75 -5.55 1.85 -12.26
C PHE A 75 -7.00 1.90 -11.76
N ILE A 76 -7.53 0.73 -11.42
CA ILE A 76 -8.88 0.56 -10.90
C ILE A 76 -8.87 -0.10 -9.53
N LYS A 77 -10.05 -0.16 -8.90
CA LYS A 77 -10.24 -0.78 -7.59
C LYS A 77 -9.71 -2.22 -7.59
N GLY A 78 -8.83 -2.50 -6.63
CA GLY A 78 -8.21 -3.81 -6.45
C GLY A 78 -6.93 -4.06 -7.24
N ASP A 79 -6.49 -3.12 -8.10
CA ASP A 79 -5.13 -3.16 -8.66
C ASP A 79 -4.09 -2.90 -7.58
N ILE A 80 -2.84 -3.28 -7.82
CA ILE A 80 -1.81 -3.37 -6.78
C ILE A 80 -0.73 -2.33 -7.03
N VAL A 81 -0.34 -1.61 -5.98
CA VAL A 81 0.83 -0.73 -6.00
C VAL A 81 1.85 -1.24 -4.99
N GLY A 82 2.96 -1.76 -5.52
CA GLY A 82 4.14 -2.11 -4.74
C GLY A 82 4.93 -0.88 -4.35
N ILE A 83 5.18 -0.66 -3.06
CA ILE A 83 5.98 0.48 -2.57
C ILE A 83 7.37 -0.02 -2.20
N ASN A 84 8.35 0.37 -3.01
CA ASN A 84 9.77 0.05 -2.90
C ASN A 84 10.60 1.30 -2.58
N LEU A 85 10.21 1.96 -1.49
CA LEU A 85 10.84 3.17 -1.00
C LEU A 85 11.45 2.93 0.39
N PRO A 86 12.55 3.63 0.75
CA PRO A 86 13.03 3.70 2.13
C PRO A 86 12.07 4.54 2.99
N ASN A 87 12.41 4.69 4.28
CA ASN A 87 11.67 5.51 5.24
C ASN A 87 11.75 6.99 4.86
N THR A 88 10.86 7.40 3.97
CA THR A 88 10.74 8.73 3.37
C THR A 88 9.27 9.12 3.36
N PRO A 89 8.92 10.42 3.37
CA PRO A 89 7.52 10.85 3.32
C PRO A 89 6.75 10.28 2.12
N GLN A 90 7.44 10.09 0.99
CA GLN A 90 6.89 9.52 -0.23
C GLN A 90 6.32 8.11 -0.02
N TYR A 91 6.85 7.34 0.94
CA TYR A 91 6.27 6.04 1.31
C TYR A 91 4.83 6.22 1.83
N VAL A 92 4.63 7.11 2.80
CA VAL A 92 3.32 7.36 3.41
C VAL A 92 2.35 7.99 2.40
N ILE A 93 2.85 8.95 1.61
CA ILE A 93 2.09 9.60 0.54
C ILE A 93 1.58 8.56 -0.48
N SER A 94 2.47 7.68 -0.95
CA SER A 94 2.13 6.66 -1.94
C SER A 94 1.19 5.60 -1.36
N ALA A 95 1.37 5.21 -0.10
CA ALA A 95 0.52 4.24 0.58
C ALA A 95 -0.92 4.77 0.73
N LEU A 96 -1.06 5.99 1.27
CA LEU A 96 -2.37 6.63 1.41
C LEU A 96 -3.02 6.88 0.04
N GLY A 97 -2.26 7.37 -0.94
CA GLY A 97 -2.79 7.64 -2.27
C GLY A 97 -3.23 6.36 -3.00
N THR A 98 -2.50 5.26 -2.82
CA THR A 98 -2.90 3.93 -3.33
C THR A 98 -4.25 3.51 -2.76
N LEU A 99 -4.41 3.60 -1.43
CA LEU A 99 -5.65 3.24 -0.76
C LEU A 99 -6.81 4.16 -1.15
N LYS A 100 -6.56 5.46 -1.32
CA LYS A 100 -7.54 6.44 -1.81
C LYS A 100 -7.99 6.17 -3.25
N ALA A 101 -7.12 5.64 -4.09
CA ALA A 101 -7.49 5.17 -5.43
C ALA A 101 -8.33 3.87 -5.42
N GLY A 102 -8.53 3.25 -4.25
CA GLY A 102 -9.18 1.95 -4.11
C GLY A 102 -8.27 0.78 -4.51
N CYS A 103 -6.98 1.04 -4.71
CA CYS A 103 -5.96 0.05 -5.01
C CYS A 103 -5.44 -0.61 -3.71
N ILE A 104 -4.73 -1.73 -3.86
CA ILE A 104 -4.11 -2.49 -2.79
C ILE A 104 -2.66 -2.04 -2.66
N VAL A 105 -2.28 -1.61 -1.46
CA VAL A 105 -0.88 -1.30 -1.14
C VAL A 105 -0.13 -2.57 -0.76
N SER A 106 1.07 -2.78 -1.33
CA SER A 106 1.98 -3.84 -0.94
C SER A 106 3.37 -3.30 -0.67
N GLY A 107 3.93 -3.58 0.52
CA GLY A 107 5.30 -3.19 0.84
C GLY A 107 6.30 -4.11 0.15
N VAL A 108 7.20 -3.56 -0.68
CA VAL A 108 8.29 -4.29 -1.33
C VAL A 108 9.60 -3.74 -0.78
N SER A 109 10.28 -4.47 0.11
CA SER A 109 11.44 -3.88 0.80
C SER A 109 12.55 -3.47 -0.17
N PRO A 110 13.08 -2.23 -0.09
CA PRO A 110 14.20 -1.78 -0.92
C PRO A 110 15.50 -2.52 -0.61
N LEU A 111 15.58 -3.25 0.51
CA LEU A 111 16.75 -4.04 0.89
C LEU A 111 16.79 -5.42 0.21
N LEU A 112 15.69 -5.85 -0.42
CA LEU A 112 15.67 -7.11 -1.14
C LEU A 112 16.70 -7.12 -2.27
N SER A 113 17.25 -8.31 -2.54
CA SER A 113 18.00 -8.56 -3.76
C SER A 113 17.08 -8.49 -4.98
N ALA A 114 17.66 -8.36 -6.19
CA ALA A 114 16.89 -8.35 -7.42
C ALA A 114 16.03 -9.62 -7.58
N VAL A 115 16.58 -10.79 -7.26
CA VAL A 115 15.86 -12.08 -7.35
C VAL A 115 14.69 -12.15 -6.37
N GLN A 116 14.88 -11.71 -5.12
CA GLN A 116 13.79 -11.66 -4.13
C GLN A 116 12.71 -10.64 -4.51
N THR A 117 13.11 -9.50 -5.05
CA THR A 117 12.18 -8.46 -5.53
C THR A 117 11.34 -8.99 -6.69
N GLN A 118 11.97 -9.65 -7.66
CA GLN A 118 11.29 -10.32 -8.77
C GLN A 118 10.29 -11.36 -8.27
N TYR A 119 10.70 -12.22 -7.34
CA TYR A 119 9.82 -13.21 -6.73
C TYR A 119 8.58 -12.56 -6.10
N GLN A 120 8.77 -11.47 -5.36
CA GLN A 120 7.66 -10.75 -4.73
C GLN A 120 6.73 -10.13 -5.77
N ILE A 121 7.26 -9.43 -6.78
CA ILE A 121 6.45 -8.81 -7.84
C ILE A 121 5.66 -9.87 -8.62
N ASN A 122 6.27 -11.01 -8.94
CA ASN A 122 5.59 -12.11 -9.63
C ASN A 122 4.47 -12.73 -8.78
N SER A 123 4.68 -12.81 -7.46
CA SER A 123 3.62 -13.23 -6.53
C SER A 123 2.43 -12.27 -6.54
N LEU A 124 2.67 -10.96 -6.54
CA LEU A 124 1.61 -9.95 -6.71
C LEU A 124 0.90 -10.14 -8.07
N GLY A 125 1.67 -10.41 -9.13
CA GLY A 125 1.19 -10.62 -10.51
C GLY A 125 0.27 -11.82 -10.69
N SER A 126 0.43 -12.84 -9.86
CA SER A 126 -0.39 -14.06 -9.92
C SER A 126 -1.89 -13.81 -9.68
N THR A 127 -2.26 -12.63 -9.17
CA THR A 127 -3.64 -12.20 -8.99
C THR A 127 -4.37 -11.82 -10.29
N GLY A 128 -3.62 -11.62 -11.39
CA GLY A 128 -4.17 -11.12 -12.67
C GLY A 128 -4.58 -9.64 -12.65
N LYS A 129 -4.20 -8.91 -11.59
CA LYS A 129 -4.41 -7.46 -11.44
C LYS A 129 -3.28 -6.66 -12.05
N GLN A 130 -3.56 -5.40 -12.40
CA GLN A 130 -2.50 -4.49 -12.83
C GLN A 130 -1.59 -4.16 -11.66
N ILE A 131 -0.29 -4.01 -11.93
CA ILE A 131 0.72 -3.73 -10.92
C ILE A 131 1.53 -2.51 -11.32
N ALA A 132 1.71 -1.60 -10.36
CA ALA A 132 2.76 -0.59 -10.41
C ALA A 132 3.78 -0.82 -9.31
N LEU A 133 5.02 -0.39 -9.55
CA LEU A 133 6.06 -0.32 -8.54
C LEU A 133 6.49 1.14 -8.37
N VAL A 134 6.36 1.66 -7.16
CA VAL A 134 6.92 2.96 -6.77
C VAL A 134 8.30 2.72 -6.20
N THR A 135 9.35 3.26 -6.83
CA THR A 135 10.73 3.07 -6.37
C THR A 135 11.56 4.34 -6.59
N LEU A 136 12.78 4.35 -6.06
CA LEU A 136 13.76 5.40 -6.33
C LEU A 136 14.56 5.06 -7.59
N ASP A 137 14.99 6.07 -8.35
CA ASP A 137 15.83 5.90 -9.54
C ASP A 137 17.08 5.06 -9.24
N SER A 138 17.70 5.26 -8.07
CA SER A 138 18.86 4.48 -7.63
C SER A 138 18.53 2.99 -7.48
N ASN A 139 17.37 2.63 -6.94
CA ASN A 139 16.92 1.23 -6.85
C ASN A 139 16.53 0.69 -8.24
N PHE A 140 15.88 1.52 -9.05
CA PHE A 140 15.47 1.14 -10.40
C PHE A 140 16.67 0.73 -11.25
N VAL A 141 17.67 1.62 -11.35
CA VAL A 141 18.89 1.41 -12.15
C VAL A 141 19.71 0.23 -11.64
N ASN A 142 19.86 0.09 -10.32
CA ASN A 142 20.76 -0.91 -9.76
C ASN A 142 20.13 -2.31 -9.63
N LYS A 143 18.80 -2.40 -9.52
CA LYS A 143 18.08 -3.64 -9.20
C LYS A 143 16.95 -3.96 -10.18
N ILE A 144 16.01 -3.03 -10.38
CA ILE A 144 14.76 -3.33 -11.10
C ILE A 144 15.00 -3.56 -12.60
N ILE A 145 15.90 -2.79 -13.22
CA ILE A 145 16.22 -2.96 -14.66
C ILE A 145 16.70 -4.38 -15.00
N LYS A 146 17.32 -5.08 -14.05
CA LYS A 146 17.84 -6.45 -14.24
C LYS A 146 16.75 -7.52 -14.28
N ILE A 147 15.53 -7.17 -13.84
CA ILE A 147 14.42 -8.09 -13.67
C ILE A 147 13.15 -7.66 -14.41
N VAL A 148 13.12 -6.47 -15.02
CA VAL A 148 11.91 -5.89 -15.64
C VAL A 148 11.29 -6.80 -16.71
N ASP A 149 12.12 -7.44 -17.54
CA ASP A 149 11.65 -8.37 -18.59
C ASP A 149 11.10 -9.69 -18.02
N LYS A 150 11.24 -9.91 -16.71
CA LYS A 150 10.84 -11.12 -15.99
C LYS A 150 9.75 -10.87 -14.96
N THR A 151 9.18 -9.67 -14.98
CA THR A 151 8.07 -9.23 -14.13
C THR A 151 6.87 -8.86 -15.01
N PRO A 152 5.63 -9.08 -14.52
CA PRO A 152 4.40 -8.70 -15.19
C PRO A 152 4.27 -7.19 -15.41
#